data_AF-A0AAE4D038-F1
#
_entry.id   AF-A0AAE4D038-F1
#
_cell.length_a   1.000
_cell.length_b   1.000
_cell.length_c   1.000
_cell.angle_alpha   90.00
_cell.angle_beta   90.00
_cell.angle_gamma   90.00
#
_symmetry.space_group_name_H-M   'P 1'
#
loop_
_entity.id
_entity.type
_entity.pdbx_description
1 polymer ?
#
loop_
_entity_poly.entity_id
_entity_poly.type
_entity_poly.pdbx_seq_one_letter_code
_entity_poly.pdbx_strand_id
1 'polypeptide(L)'
;MSASRRSPRLQLVLGPSERETLALLARRANEPEATAAARILCTALTAPPAPPCPPASSPAAEPADADALWLPPSNHSDAIGALRGRYPRELRHLTDELLADRAVAEQLAALTVWRAQLDGGEYGDPRMELAFAHELRSLGGWLQAIARRTR
;
A
#
# COMPACT_ATOMS: atom_id res chain seq x y z
N MET A 1 42.18 -4.78 28.71
CA MET A 1 41.48 -3.47 28.56
C MET A 1 40.39 -3.65 27.51
N SER A 2 39.18 -4.05 27.91
CA SER A 2 38.06 -4.26 26.97
C SER A 2 37.34 -2.94 26.75
N ALA A 3 37.45 -2.39 25.53
CA ALA A 3 36.74 -1.18 25.14
C ALA A 3 35.22 -1.44 25.23
N SER A 4 34.54 -0.75 26.13
CA SER A 4 33.08 -0.68 26.13
C SER A 4 32.64 -0.05 24.82
N ARG A 5 32.21 -0.88 23.86
CA ARG A 5 31.57 -0.38 22.63
C ARG A 5 30.31 0.36 23.08
N ARG A 6 30.34 1.69 23.03
CA ARG A 6 29.14 2.50 23.20
C ARG A 6 28.16 2.07 22.12
N SER A 7 27.05 1.47 22.50
CA SER A 7 25.99 1.18 21.56
C SER A 7 25.51 2.49 20.95
N PRO A 8 25.52 2.64 19.61
CA PRO A 8 25.01 3.85 18.98
C PRO A 8 23.54 4.03 19.37
N ARG A 9 23.18 5.25 19.78
CA ARG A 9 21.79 5.61 20.08
C ARG A 9 21.18 6.25 18.84
N LEU A 10 20.04 5.73 18.40
CA LEU A 10 19.27 6.26 17.28
C LEU A 10 17.97 6.85 17.81
N GLN A 11 17.59 8.01 17.29
CA GLN A 11 16.27 8.58 17.51
C GLN A 11 15.42 8.32 16.28
N LEU A 12 14.17 7.88 16.50
CA LEU A 12 13.21 7.56 15.45
C LEU A 12 12.03 8.49 15.59
N VAL A 13 11.63 9.14 14.50
CA VAL A 13 10.39 9.91 14.43
C VAL A 13 9.35 9.01 13.76
N LEU A 14 8.28 8.72 14.49
CA LEU A 14 7.17 7.88 14.04
C LEU A 14 5.92 8.73 13.92
N GLY A 15 5.06 8.43 12.95
CA GLY A 15 3.71 8.98 12.91
C GLY A 15 2.84 8.40 14.04
N PRO A 16 1.64 8.98 14.25
CA PRO A 16 0.77 8.58 15.35
C PRO A 16 0.35 7.11 15.25
N SER A 17 0.00 6.63 14.07
CA SER A 17 -0.42 5.25 13.82
C SER A 17 0.71 4.23 14.04
N GLU A 18 1.93 4.57 13.63
CA GLU A 18 3.11 3.73 13.81
C GLU A 18 3.50 3.62 15.29
N ARG A 19 3.33 4.72 16.05
CA ARG A 19 3.57 4.73 17.49
C ARG A 19 2.57 3.87 18.24
N GLU A 20 1.29 3.92 17.88
CA GLU A 20 0.26 3.04 18.45
C GLU A 20 0.55 1.56 18.15
N THR A 21 0.95 1.27 16.91
CA THR A 21 1.34 -0.08 16.48
C THR A 21 2.55 -0.58 17.27
N LEU A 22 3.59 0.25 17.43
CA LEU A 22 4.77 -0.08 18.22
C LEU A 22 4.41 -0.35 19.69
N ALA A 23 3.58 0.48 20.31
CA ALA A 23 3.13 0.30 21.68
C ALA A 23 2.33 -1.00 21.85
N LEU A 24 1.46 -1.33 20.89
CA LEU A 24 0.71 -2.59 20.89
C LEU A 24 1.64 -3.80 20.78
N LEU A 25 2.63 -3.75 19.88
CA LEU A 25 3.62 -4.82 19.71
C LEU A 25 4.50 -5.00 20.94
N ALA A 26 4.95 -3.90 21.55
CA ALA A 26 5.73 -3.92 22.79
C ALA A 26 4.94 -4.55 23.94
N ARG A 27 3.67 -4.16 24.12
CA ARG A 27 2.77 -4.77 25.11
C ARG A 27 2.55 -6.26 24.88
N ARG A 28 2.32 -6.68 23.64
CA ARG A 28 2.14 -8.10 23.29
C ARG A 28 3.39 -8.93 23.56
N ALA A 29 4.57 -8.35 23.35
CA ALA A 29 5.85 -9.00 23.62
C ALA A 29 6.28 -8.90 25.10
N ASN A 30 5.55 -8.14 25.93
CA ASN A 30 5.92 -7.82 27.31
C ASN A 30 7.33 -7.20 27.43
N GLU A 31 7.67 -6.32 26.49
CA GLU A 31 8.97 -5.67 26.36
C GLU A 31 8.81 -4.14 26.34
N PRO A 32 9.85 -3.36 26.70
CA PRO A 32 9.80 -1.91 26.54
C PRO A 32 9.80 -1.51 25.06
N GLU A 33 9.12 -0.41 24.72
CA GLU A 33 8.97 0.07 23.33
C GLU A 33 10.32 0.22 22.60
N ALA A 34 11.37 0.65 23.31
CA ALA A 34 12.71 0.78 22.75
C ALA A 34 13.31 -0.58 22.31
N THR A 35 13.08 -1.64 23.08
CA THR A 35 13.55 -3.00 22.75
C THR A 35 12.75 -3.57 21.59
N ALA A 36 11.42 -3.36 21.58
CA ALA A 36 10.58 -3.78 20.47
C ALA A 36 10.97 -3.08 19.16
N ALA A 37 11.21 -1.77 19.20
CA ALA A 37 11.65 -0.99 18.05
C ALA A 37 13.02 -1.45 17.54
N ALA A 38 13.99 -1.63 18.44
CA ALA A 38 15.31 -2.13 18.08
C ALA A 38 15.25 -3.52 17.44
N ARG A 39 14.45 -4.43 18.00
CA ARG A 39 14.25 -5.78 17.46
C ARG A 39 13.66 -5.70 16.05
N ILE A 40 12.58 -4.94 15.85
CA ILE A 40 11.93 -4.78 14.54
C ILE A 40 12.93 -4.24 13.50
N LEU A 41 13.69 -3.20 13.86
CA LEU A 41 14.71 -2.63 12.98
C LEU A 41 15.82 -3.62 12.66
N CYS A 42 16.36 -4.32 13.65
CA CYS A 42 17.37 -5.34 13.43
C CYS A 42 16.84 -6.46 12.54
N THR A 43 15.59 -6.92 12.74
CA THR A 43 14.97 -7.92 11.88
C THR A 43 14.79 -7.42 10.46
N ALA A 44 14.32 -6.18 10.27
CA ALA A 44 14.15 -5.59 8.94
C ALA A 44 15.48 -5.43 8.19
N LEU A 45 16.55 -5.08 8.90
CA LEU A 45 17.90 -4.90 8.33
C LEU A 45 18.63 -6.22 8.10
N THR A 46 18.29 -7.28 8.84
CA THR A 46 18.93 -8.60 8.75
C THR A 46 18.15 -9.57 7.87
N ALA A 47 16.87 -9.27 7.58
CA ALA A 47 16.10 -10.02 6.61
C ALA A 47 16.84 -10.01 5.26
N PRO A 48 16.99 -11.17 4.58
CA PRO A 48 17.50 -11.16 3.22
C PRO A 48 16.63 -10.19 2.41
N PRO A 49 17.20 -9.42 1.46
CA PRO A 49 16.37 -8.62 0.57
C PRO A 49 15.35 -9.57 -0.04
N ALA A 50 14.09 -9.36 0.32
CA ALA A 50 13.00 -10.03 -0.37
C ALA A 50 13.23 -9.79 -1.87
N PRO A 51 12.93 -10.76 -2.76
CA PRO A 51 12.88 -10.47 -4.19
C PRO A 51 12.09 -9.16 -4.37
N PRO A 52 12.60 -8.21 -5.14
CA PRO A 52 12.24 -6.80 -5.02
C PRO A 52 10.72 -6.65 -5.10
N CYS A 53 10.11 -6.39 -3.94
CA CYS A 53 8.83 -5.73 -3.88
C CYS A 53 9.11 -4.31 -4.39
N PRO A 54 8.53 -3.85 -5.51
CA PRO A 54 8.94 -2.58 -6.12
C PRO A 54 8.65 -1.42 -5.15
N PRO A 55 9.66 -0.59 -4.83
CA PRO A 55 9.47 0.60 -4.01
C PRO A 55 8.81 1.72 -4.83
N ALA A 56 7.90 2.44 -4.18
CA ALA A 56 7.36 3.69 -4.69
C ALA A 56 8.44 4.78 -4.83
N SER A 57 8.48 5.41 -6.01
CA SER A 57 8.93 6.79 -6.35
C SER A 57 10.43 7.17 -6.37
N SER A 58 10.99 7.34 -7.57
CA SER A 58 11.46 8.63 -8.15
C SER A 58 12.03 8.42 -9.57
N PRO A 59 11.79 9.32 -10.54
CA PRO A 59 12.15 9.10 -11.95
C PRO A 59 13.61 9.47 -12.20
N ALA A 60 14.50 8.50 -12.08
CA ALA A 60 15.71 8.50 -12.89
C ALA A 60 15.31 7.92 -14.25
N ALA A 61 15.41 8.74 -15.29
CA ALA A 61 15.26 8.31 -16.66
C ALA A 61 16.16 7.10 -16.94
N GLU A 62 15.59 6.04 -17.53
CA GLU A 62 16.17 4.99 -18.40
C GLU A 62 15.20 3.78 -18.44
N PRO A 63 15.24 2.96 -19.50
CA PRO A 63 14.48 3.10 -20.72
C PRO A 63 13.17 2.30 -20.70
N ALA A 64 12.25 2.67 -21.58
CA ALA A 64 11.06 1.91 -21.93
C ALA A 64 11.42 0.47 -22.26
N ASP A 65 10.93 -0.51 -21.47
CA ASP A 65 10.31 -1.76 -21.92
C ASP A 65 10.09 -2.69 -20.70
N ALA A 66 9.00 -2.47 -19.96
CA ALA A 66 8.50 -3.43 -19.00
C ALA A 66 7.01 -3.15 -18.81
N ASP A 67 6.25 -3.54 -19.83
CA ASP A 67 4.81 -3.67 -19.73
C ASP A 67 4.45 -4.39 -18.43
N ALA A 68 3.54 -3.79 -17.67
CA ALA A 68 2.89 -4.43 -16.54
C ALA A 68 2.09 -5.63 -17.07
N LEU A 69 2.75 -6.79 -17.13
CA LEU A 69 2.39 -7.96 -17.94
C LEU A 69 1.24 -8.80 -17.38
N TRP A 70 0.47 -8.29 -16.41
CA TRP A 70 -0.58 -9.06 -15.75
C TRP A 70 -1.99 -8.78 -16.27
N LEU A 71 -2.18 -7.76 -17.13
CA LEU A 71 -3.37 -7.58 -17.95
C LEU A 71 -3.06 -6.86 -19.27
N PRO A 72 -3.66 -7.26 -20.41
CA PRO A 72 -3.54 -6.51 -21.65
C PRO A 72 -4.15 -5.10 -21.51
N PRO A 73 -3.49 -4.04 -22.00
CA PRO A 73 -3.86 -2.63 -21.78
C PRO A 73 -5.26 -2.29 -22.31
N SER A 74 -5.73 -3.00 -23.33
CA SER A 74 -7.01 -2.78 -24.01
C SER A 74 -8.24 -3.06 -23.12
N ASN A 75 -8.11 -3.89 -22.08
CA ASN A 75 -9.26 -4.30 -21.24
C ASN A 75 -9.39 -3.51 -19.94
N HIS A 76 -8.42 -2.66 -19.61
CA HIS A 76 -8.41 -1.91 -18.34
C HIS A 76 -9.46 -0.82 -18.28
N SER A 77 -9.66 -0.08 -19.39
CA SER A 77 -10.57 1.06 -19.41
C SER A 77 -12.02 0.63 -19.12
N ASP A 78 -12.47 -0.45 -19.74
CA ASP A 78 -13.82 -0.97 -19.58
C ASP A 78 -14.05 -1.56 -18.18
N ALA A 79 -13.06 -2.29 -17.63
CA ALA A 79 -13.14 -2.86 -16.29
C ALA A 79 -13.16 -1.76 -15.20
N ILE A 80 -12.33 -0.71 -15.36
CA ILE A 80 -12.32 0.45 -14.46
C ILE A 80 -13.64 1.22 -14.57
N GLY A 81 -14.19 1.35 -15.79
CA GLY A 81 -15.52 1.93 -16.01
C GLY A 81 -16.62 1.16 -15.29
N ALA A 82 -16.62 -0.17 -15.39
CA ALA A 82 -17.56 -1.04 -14.67
C ALA A 82 -17.43 -0.91 -13.14
N LEU A 83 -16.19 -0.86 -12.63
CA LEU A 83 -15.93 -0.64 -11.21
C LEU A 83 -16.45 0.73 -10.73
N ARG A 84 -16.22 1.79 -11.51
CA ARG A 84 -16.74 3.13 -11.24
C ARG A 84 -18.27 3.18 -11.28
N GLY A 85 -18.90 2.42 -12.18
CA GLY A 85 -20.35 2.28 -12.23
C GLY A 85 -20.93 1.60 -10.99
N ARG A 86 -20.23 0.60 -10.45
CA ARG A 86 -20.67 -0.16 -9.26
C ARG A 86 -20.39 0.57 -7.94
N TYR A 87 -19.33 1.37 -7.89
CA TYR A 87 -18.90 2.10 -6.69
C TYR A 87 -18.77 3.62 -6.93
N PRO A 88 -19.87 4.30 -7.31
CA PRO A 88 -19.81 5.70 -7.70
C PRO A 88 -19.51 6.64 -6.53
N ARG A 89 -19.73 6.24 -5.28
CA ARG A 89 -19.50 7.10 -4.10
C ARG A 89 -18.01 7.16 -3.75
N GLU A 90 -17.36 6.02 -3.75
CA GLU A 90 -15.94 5.86 -3.42
C GLU A 90 -15.07 6.47 -4.51
N LEU A 91 -15.46 6.28 -5.77
CA LEU A 91 -14.69 6.74 -6.94
C LEU A 91 -15.15 8.10 -7.49
N ARG A 92 -15.99 8.85 -6.78
CA ARG A 92 -16.54 10.15 -7.24
C ARG A 92 -15.49 11.23 -7.51
N HIS A 93 -14.30 11.10 -6.90
CA HIS A 93 -13.19 12.05 -7.02
C HIS A 93 -12.14 11.61 -8.05
N LEU A 94 -12.36 10.47 -8.72
CA LEU A 94 -11.51 9.99 -9.80
C LEU A 94 -11.77 10.84 -11.06
N THR A 95 -10.78 11.65 -11.43
CA THR A 95 -10.77 12.44 -12.67
C THR A 95 -10.01 11.72 -13.76
N ASP A 96 -10.19 12.13 -15.02
CA ASP A 96 -9.45 11.54 -16.14
C ASP A 96 -7.94 11.82 -16.05
N GLU A 97 -7.55 12.95 -15.47
CA GLU A 97 -6.14 13.29 -15.18
C GLU A 97 -5.53 12.32 -14.16
N LEU A 98 -6.26 11.98 -13.09
CA LEU A 98 -5.80 11.00 -12.11
C LEU A 98 -5.81 9.59 -12.69
N LEU A 99 -6.70 9.29 -13.61
CA LEU A 99 -6.70 8.01 -14.31
C LEU A 99 -5.51 7.85 -15.26
N ALA A 100 -4.94 8.96 -15.74
CA ALA A 100 -3.69 8.97 -16.50
C ALA A 100 -2.44 8.80 -15.61
N ASP A 101 -2.57 8.98 -14.29
CA ASP A 101 -1.50 8.65 -13.35
C ASP A 101 -1.35 7.12 -13.29
N ARG A 102 -0.14 6.65 -13.62
CA ARG A 102 0.18 5.23 -13.69
C ARG A 102 -0.09 4.50 -12.38
N ALA A 103 0.24 5.09 -11.23
CA ALA A 103 0.06 4.42 -9.94
C ALA A 103 -1.43 4.25 -9.60
N VAL A 104 -2.24 5.26 -9.94
CA VAL A 104 -3.70 5.20 -9.77
C VAL A 104 -4.31 4.17 -10.72
N ALA A 105 -3.89 4.15 -11.98
CA ALA A 105 -4.34 3.19 -12.97
C ALA A 105 -4.01 1.75 -12.57
N GLU A 106 -2.79 1.49 -12.10
CA GLU A 106 -2.36 0.17 -11.61
C GLU A 106 -3.14 -0.27 -10.36
N GLN A 107 -3.40 0.64 -9.42
CA GLN A 107 -4.18 0.32 -8.23
C GLN A 107 -5.65 0.03 -8.59
N LEU A 108 -6.25 0.79 -9.50
CA LEU A 108 -7.60 0.52 -10.01
C LEU A 108 -7.66 -0.80 -10.76
N ALA A 109 -6.64 -1.12 -11.57
CA ALA A 109 -6.51 -2.41 -12.24
C ALA A 109 -6.53 -3.56 -11.23
N ALA A 110 -5.71 -3.49 -10.19
CA ALA A 110 -5.67 -4.50 -9.13
C ALA A 110 -7.05 -4.67 -8.45
N LEU A 111 -7.74 -3.57 -8.17
CA LEU A 111 -9.09 -3.61 -7.60
C LEU A 111 -10.12 -4.22 -8.56
N THR A 112 -10.02 -3.97 -9.87
CA THR A 112 -10.92 -4.59 -10.86
C THR A 112 -10.76 -6.10 -10.91
N VAL A 113 -9.52 -6.59 -10.89
CA VAL A 113 -9.21 -8.03 -10.84
C VAL A 113 -9.75 -8.64 -9.56
N TRP A 114 -9.47 -8.03 -8.41
CA TRP A 114 -9.94 -8.55 -7.13
C TRP A 114 -11.48 -8.61 -7.07
N ARG A 115 -12.17 -7.60 -7.59
CA ARG A 115 -13.64 -7.63 -7.68
C ARG A 115 -14.13 -8.77 -8.56
N ALA A 116 -13.49 -9.01 -9.71
CA ALA A 116 -13.85 -10.12 -10.60
C ALA A 116 -13.65 -11.49 -9.92
N GLN A 117 -12.57 -11.67 -9.16
CA GLN A 117 -12.32 -12.89 -8.38
C GLN A 117 -13.35 -13.11 -7.28
N LEU A 118 -13.75 -12.04 -6.58
CA LEU A 118 -14.84 -12.09 -5.60
C LEU A 118 -16.17 -12.46 -6.25
N ASP A 119 -16.52 -11.85 -7.38
CA ASP A 119 -17.74 -12.18 -8.13
C ASP A 119 -17.71 -13.60 -8.70
N GLY A 120 -16.53 -14.11 -9.06
CA GLY A 120 -16.32 -15.48 -9.51
C GLY A 120 -16.34 -16.52 -8.39
N GLY A 121 -16.40 -16.09 -7.12
CA GLY A 121 -16.40 -16.99 -5.97
C GLY A 121 -15.05 -17.66 -5.71
N GLU A 122 -13.94 -17.10 -6.22
CA GLU A 122 -12.59 -17.63 -5.95
C GLU A 122 -12.24 -17.57 -4.46
N TYR A 123 -12.89 -16.68 -3.72
CA TYR A 123 -12.74 -16.53 -2.28
C TYR A 123 -13.98 -17.02 -1.54
N GLY A 124 -13.82 -18.07 -0.72
CA GLY A 124 -14.87 -18.57 0.17
C GLY A 124 -14.94 -17.85 1.53
N ASP A 125 -13.93 -17.03 1.88
CA ASP A 125 -13.91 -16.28 3.15
C ASP A 125 -14.62 -14.91 2.99
N PRO A 126 -15.73 -14.63 3.71
CA PRO A 126 -16.42 -13.34 3.65
C PRO A 126 -15.56 -12.15 4.10
N ARG A 127 -14.43 -12.38 4.79
CA ARG A 127 -13.48 -11.30 5.12
C ARG A 127 -12.83 -10.69 3.88
N MET A 128 -12.76 -11.41 2.76
CA MET A 128 -12.21 -10.89 1.52
C MET A 128 -13.07 -9.76 0.95
N GLU A 129 -14.39 -9.84 1.07
CA GLU A 129 -15.31 -8.75 0.72
C GLU A 129 -15.10 -7.51 1.61
N LEU A 130 -14.87 -7.72 2.91
CA LEU A 130 -14.59 -6.63 3.84
C LEU A 130 -13.24 -5.96 3.55
N ALA A 131 -12.22 -6.76 3.22
CA ALA A 131 -10.90 -6.26 2.86
C ALA A 131 -10.96 -5.46 1.55
N PHE A 132 -11.65 -5.96 0.53
CA PHE A 132 -11.90 -5.21 -0.71
C PHE A 132 -12.60 -3.88 -0.43
N ALA A 133 -13.67 -3.89 0.37
CA ALA A 133 -14.39 -2.68 0.71
C ALA A 133 -13.54 -1.69 1.53
N HIS A 134 -12.60 -2.19 2.35
CA HIS A 134 -11.64 -1.36 3.06
C HIS A 134 -10.68 -0.67 2.10
N GLU A 135 -10.05 -1.42 1.20
CA GLU A 135 -9.11 -0.87 0.21
C GLU A 135 -9.77 0.15 -0.72
N LEU A 136 -10.99 -0.14 -1.18
CA LEU A 136 -11.74 0.79 -2.02
C LEU A 136 -12.05 2.10 -1.30
N ARG A 137 -12.42 2.05 0.00
CA ARG A 137 -12.62 3.26 0.80
C ARG A 137 -11.32 4.01 1.07
N SER A 138 -10.22 3.29 1.28
CA SER A 138 -8.89 3.87 1.45
C SER A 138 -8.49 4.68 0.22
N LEU A 139 -8.62 4.09 -0.97
CA LEU A 139 -8.42 4.78 -2.24
C LEU A 139 -9.35 5.99 -2.40
N GLY A 140 -10.65 5.83 -2.12
CA GLY A 140 -11.61 6.95 -2.19
C GLY A 140 -11.27 8.12 -1.26
N GLY A 141 -10.79 7.83 -0.05
CA GLY A 141 -10.31 8.83 0.90
C GLY A 141 -9.06 9.56 0.40
N TRP A 142 -8.12 8.83 -0.19
CA TRP A 142 -6.92 9.40 -0.81
C TRP A 142 -7.25 10.28 -2.02
N LEU A 143 -8.13 9.84 -2.91
CA LEU A 143 -8.61 10.62 -4.06
C LEU A 143 -9.27 11.93 -3.59
N GLN A 144 -10.06 11.87 -2.52
CA GLN A 144 -10.66 13.06 -1.93
C GLN A 144 -9.60 14.02 -1.37
N ALA A 145 -8.56 13.49 -0.73
CA ALA A 145 -7.48 14.31 -0.17
C ALA A 145 -6.70 15.03 -1.27
N ILE A 146 -6.44 14.37 -2.41
CA ILE A 146 -5.78 14.98 -3.57
C ILE A 146 -6.67 16.05 -4.21
N ALA A 147 -7.94 15.75 -4.46
CA ALA A 147 -8.88 16.70 -5.06
C ALA A 147 -9.06 17.97 -4.22
N ARG A 148 -8.81 17.92 -2.91
CA ARG A 148 -8.80 19.10 -2.02
C ARG A 148 -7.52 19.92 -2.09
N ARG A 149 -6.39 19.31 -2.47
CA ARG A 149 -5.08 19.98 -2.57
C ARG A 149 -4.86 20.67 -3.91
N THR A 150 -5.52 20.19 -4.96
CA THR A 150 -5.44 20.74 -6.32
C THR A 150 -6.46 21.85 -6.60
N ARG A 151 -7.17 22.33 -5.57
CA ARG A 151 -8.18 23.39 -5.62
C ARG A 151 -7.66 24.64 -4.93
#